data_AF-A0A0R1KXM5-F1
#
_entry.id   AF-A0A0R1KXM5-F1
#
_cell.length_a   1.000
_cell.length_b   1.000
_cell.length_c   1.000
_cell.angle_alpha   90.00
_cell.angle_beta   90.00
_cell.angle_gamma   90.00
#
_symmetry.space_group_name_H-M   'P 1'
#
loop_
_entity.id
_entity.type
_entity.pdbx_description
1 polymer ?
#
loop_
_entity_poly.entity_id
_entity_poly.type
_entity_poly.pdbx_seq_one_letter_code
_entity_poly.pdbx_strand_id
1 'polypeptide(L)'
;MTSGVAYASDTKVGMPKALVDTYWETQEPHKIRTALNYYHGTKDTFSLFNHDGKKIMANHMVYMKFHTGYILIGDYETNVRKNVWWFVRANKANSQIHIGYTILNKGQTPKGLPKDYVNSIAKKISKGLFLQDYK
;
A
#
# COMPACT_ATOMS: atom_id res chain seq x y z
N MET A 1 27.07 -14.65 8.39
CA MET A 1 25.83 -14.26 7.66
C MET A 1 24.66 -14.41 8.62
N THR A 2 24.31 -13.36 9.34
CA THR A 2 23.10 -13.36 10.19
C THR A 2 21.91 -13.10 9.28
N SER A 3 21.10 -14.13 9.01
CA SER A 3 19.75 -13.92 8.51
C SER A 3 18.99 -13.19 9.63
N GLY A 4 18.87 -11.88 9.48
CA GLY A 4 18.00 -11.09 10.35
C GLY A 4 16.58 -11.54 10.09
N VAL A 5 16.08 -12.49 10.89
CA VAL A 5 14.67 -12.83 10.93
C VAL A 5 13.97 -11.55 11.38
N ALA A 6 13.29 -10.88 10.46
CA ALA A 6 12.54 -9.68 10.78
C ALA A 6 11.34 -10.12 11.64
N TYR A 7 11.38 -9.81 12.94
CA TYR A 7 10.25 -10.08 13.84
C TYR A 7 9.09 -9.16 13.46
N ALA A 8 8.02 -9.77 12.96
CA ALA A 8 6.73 -9.12 12.77
C ALA A 8 6.00 -9.05 14.11
N SER A 9 5.19 -8.02 14.32
CA SER A 9 4.13 -8.10 15.34
C SER A 9 3.12 -9.17 14.96
N ASP A 10 2.34 -9.61 15.94
CA ASP A 10 1.11 -10.36 15.67
C ASP A 10 0.24 -9.62 14.65
N THR A 11 -0.48 -10.41 13.84
CA THR A 11 -1.44 -9.91 12.87
C THR A 11 -2.58 -9.20 13.59
N LYS A 12 -2.91 -7.99 13.13
CA LYS A 12 -3.99 -7.16 13.68
C LYS A 12 -5.05 -6.92 12.63
N VAL A 13 -6.31 -6.97 13.03
CA VAL A 13 -7.45 -6.63 12.17
C VAL A 13 -7.51 -5.11 11.95
N GLY A 14 -7.85 -4.70 10.73
CA GLY A 14 -8.01 -3.31 10.30
C GLY A 14 -6.75 -2.73 9.67
N MET A 15 -6.56 -1.42 9.86
CA MET A 15 -5.49 -0.62 9.27
C MET A 15 -4.60 0.01 10.36
N PRO A 16 -3.28 0.19 10.14
CA PRO A 16 -2.46 1.02 11.02
C PRO A 16 -3.03 2.43 11.12
N LYS A 17 -3.19 2.96 12.34
CA LYS A 17 -3.72 4.32 12.58
C LYS A 17 -3.02 5.41 11.77
N ALA A 18 -1.72 5.25 11.49
CA ALA A 18 -0.94 6.20 10.71
C ALA A 18 -1.35 6.29 9.22
N LEU A 19 -2.09 5.29 8.71
CA LEU A 19 -2.51 5.20 7.31
C LEU A 19 -4.02 5.44 7.13
N VAL A 20 -4.80 5.43 8.21
CA VAL A 20 -6.24 5.71 8.18
C VAL A 20 -6.49 7.17 7.85
N ASP A 21 -7.42 7.42 6.92
CA ASP A 21 -7.81 8.76 6.45
C ASP A 21 -6.62 9.56 5.90
N THR A 22 -5.66 8.87 5.30
CA THR A 22 -4.49 9.47 4.64
C THR A 22 -4.50 9.26 3.14
N TYR A 23 -4.01 10.26 2.42
CA TYR A 23 -3.97 10.31 0.96
C TYR A 23 -2.52 10.47 0.50
N TRP A 24 -2.16 9.72 -0.54
CA TRP A 24 -0.80 9.73 -1.07
C TRP A 24 -0.81 9.79 -2.59
N GLU A 25 0.23 10.38 -3.15
CA GLU A 25 0.46 10.45 -4.59
C GLU A 25 1.86 9.94 -4.91
N THR A 26 1.99 9.04 -5.88
CA THR A 26 3.26 8.75 -6.55
C THR A 26 3.28 9.39 -7.93
N GLN A 27 4.45 9.86 -8.33
CA GLN A 27 4.70 10.38 -9.66
C GLN A 27 5.62 9.41 -10.40
N GLU A 28 5.13 8.83 -11.49
CA GLU A 28 5.89 7.93 -12.35
C GLU A 28 6.26 8.66 -13.65
N PRO A 29 7.57 8.82 -13.95
CA PRO A 29 7.98 9.45 -15.20
C PRO A 29 7.61 8.53 -16.37
N HIS A 30 6.68 8.97 -17.23
CA HIS A 30 6.42 8.35 -18.52
C HIS A 30 6.98 9.20 -19.66
N LYS A 31 7.18 8.58 -20.83
CA LYS A 31 7.83 9.19 -22.02
C LYS A 31 7.25 10.54 -22.45
N ILE A 32 5.97 10.83 -22.16
CA ILE A 32 5.25 12.01 -22.69
C ILE A 32 4.64 12.87 -21.56
N ARG A 33 4.31 12.27 -20.41
CA ARG A 33 3.69 12.97 -19.26
C ARG A 33 4.05 12.26 -17.97
N THR A 34 3.94 12.95 -16.83
CA THR A 34 4.01 12.30 -15.53
C THR A 34 2.71 11.54 -15.27
N ALA A 35 2.82 10.26 -14.99
CA ALA A 35 1.72 9.43 -14.54
C ALA A 35 1.54 9.59 -13.03
N LEU A 36 0.32 9.93 -12.60
CA LEU A 36 -0.03 10.05 -11.19
C LEU A 36 -0.72 8.78 -10.73
N ASN A 37 -0.29 8.23 -9.60
CA ASN A 37 -1.04 7.18 -8.93
C ASN A 37 -1.40 7.65 -7.52
N TYR A 38 -2.66 7.49 -7.15
CA TYR A 38 -3.19 7.92 -5.87
C TYR A 38 -3.48 6.73 -4.97
N TYR A 39 -3.15 6.87 -3.71
CA TYR A 39 -3.37 5.86 -2.69
C TYR A 39 -4.21 6.43 -1.55
N HIS A 40 -5.13 5.62 -1.05
CA HIS A 40 -6.00 6.01 0.05
C HIS A 40 -6.30 4.83 0.96
N GLY A 41 -6.14 5.04 2.27
CA GLY A 41 -6.44 4.06 3.31
C GLY A 41 -7.60 4.52 4.20
N THR A 42 -8.56 3.63 4.42
CA THR A 42 -9.60 3.77 5.44
C THR A 42 -9.33 2.80 6.60
N LYS A 43 -10.27 2.66 7.54
CA LYS A 43 -10.17 1.65 8.61
C LYS A 43 -10.14 0.21 8.07
N ASP A 44 -10.85 -0.05 6.97
CA ASP A 44 -11.14 -1.39 6.47
C ASP A 44 -10.73 -1.61 5.00
N THR A 45 -10.21 -0.57 4.34
CA THR A 45 -9.83 -0.64 2.93
C THR A 45 -8.52 0.06 2.64
N PHE A 46 -7.81 -0.43 1.63
CA PHE A 46 -6.67 0.25 1.05
C PHE A 46 -6.74 0.19 -0.46
N SER A 47 -6.55 1.33 -1.12
CA SER A 47 -6.83 1.50 -2.54
C SER A 47 -5.71 2.22 -3.26
N LEU A 48 -5.51 1.83 -4.51
CA LEU A 48 -4.69 2.46 -5.53
C LEU A 48 -5.57 2.81 -6.72
N PHE A 49 -5.44 4.04 -7.19
CA PHE A 49 -6.03 4.55 -8.42
C PHE A 49 -4.90 5.00 -9.32
N ASN A 50 -4.71 4.32 -10.45
CA ASN A 50 -3.69 4.73 -11.41
C ASN A 50 -4.25 5.74 -12.42
N HIS A 51 -3.35 6.45 -13.09
CA HIS A 51 -3.68 7.39 -14.16
C HIS A 51 -4.40 6.77 -15.37
N ASP A 52 -4.30 5.45 -15.56
CA ASP A 52 -4.97 4.72 -16.66
C ASP A 52 -6.39 4.26 -16.31
N GLY A 53 -6.93 4.66 -15.15
CA GLY A 53 -8.28 4.29 -14.69
C GLY A 53 -8.37 2.88 -14.07
N LYS A 54 -7.27 2.15 -13.97
CA LYS A 54 -7.19 0.90 -13.20
C LYS A 54 -7.22 1.20 -11.71
N LYS A 55 -8.17 0.55 -11.04
CA LYS A 55 -8.34 0.56 -9.59
C LYS A 55 -7.89 -0.77 -9.00
N ILE A 56 -7.08 -0.71 -7.93
CA ILE A 56 -6.76 -1.87 -7.11
C ILE A 56 -7.24 -1.55 -5.71
N MET A 57 -8.25 -2.28 -5.26
CA MET A 57 -8.84 -2.10 -3.93
C MET A 57 -8.76 -3.40 -3.15
N ALA A 58 -8.34 -3.27 -1.90
CA ALA A 58 -8.30 -4.33 -0.93
C ALA A 58 -9.27 -4.02 0.21
N ASN A 59 -10.08 -5.01 0.59
CA ASN A 59 -11.07 -4.93 1.67
C ASN A 59 -10.72 -5.92 2.78
N HIS A 60 -11.40 -5.83 3.93
CA HIS A 60 -11.18 -6.71 5.10
C HIS A 60 -9.70 -6.76 5.49
N MET A 61 -9.13 -5.56 5.71
CA MET A 61 -7.71 -5.42 5.92
C MET A 61 -7.27 -6.09 7.23
N VAL A 62 -6.14 -6.77 7.17
CA VAL A 62 -5.31 -7.10 8.33
C VAL A 62 -3.92 -6.53 8.09
N TYR A 63 -3.17 -6.29 9.15
CA TYR A 63 -1.79 -5.83 9.02
C TYR A 63 -0.84 -6.48 10.02
N MET A 64 0.43 -6.51 9.62
CA MET A 64 1.56 -6.84 10.47
C MET A 64 2.52 -5.64 10.48
N LYS A 65 3.00 -5.27 11.67
CA LYS A 65 4.02 -4.23 11.82
C LYS A 65 5.40 -4.88 11.90
N PHE A 66 6.32 -4.39 11.09
CA PHE A 66 7.73 -4.72 11.14
C PHE A 66 8.53 -3.49 11.59
N HIS A 67 9.76 -3.67 12.04
CA HIS A 67 10.64 -2.53 12.34
C HIS A 67 10.91 -1.64 11.11
N THR A 68 10.71 -2.15 9.90
CA THR A 68 10.93 -1.43 8.63
C THR A 68 9.66 -0.81 8.04
N GLY A 69 8.46 -1.12 8.56
CA GLY A 69 7.19 -0.69 7.97
C GLY A 69 6.01 -1.61 8.29
N TYR A 70 5.05 -1.71 7.38
CA TYR A 70 3.83 -2.51 7.50
C TYR A 70 3.69 -3.42 6.28
N ILE A 71 3.11 -4.60 6.52
CA ILE A 71 2.48 -5.41 5.49
C ILE A 71 0.97 -5.31 5.73
N LEU A 72 0.21 -4.90 4.73
CA LEU A 72 -1.25 -4.87 4.76
C LEU A 72 -1.76 -5.96 3.83
N ILE A 73 -2.73 -6.74 4.27
CA ILE A 73 -3.31 -7.83 3.48
C ILE A 73 -4.81 -7.63 3.47
N GLY A 74 -5.41 -7.68 2.29
CA GLY A 74 -6.86 -7.65 2.17
C GLY A 74 -7.35 -8.46 0.98
N ASP A 75 -8.65 -8.74 0.97
CA ASP A 75 -9.33 -9.38 -0.14
C ASP A 75 -9.31 -8.47 -1.36
N TYR A 76 -8.91 -9.00 -2.52
CA TYR A 76 -8.92 -8.22 -3.76
C TYR A 76 -10.37 -8.02 -4.25
N GLU A 77 -10.81 -6.76 -4.34
CA GLU A 77 -12.21 -6.39 -4.63
C GLU A 77 -12.78 -7.09 -5.87
N THR A 78 -11.98 -7.23 -6.94
CA THR A 78 -12.43 -7.80 -8.21
C THR A 78 -12.25 -9.32 -8.31
N ASN A 79 -11.61 -9.95 -7.33
CA ASN A 79 -11.43 -11.40 -7.32
C ASN A 79 -11.29 -11.95 -5.90
N VAL A 80 -12.38 -12.53 -5.39
CA VAL A 80 -12.49 -13.11 -4.04
C VAL A 80 -11.53 -14.27 -3.75
N ARG A 81 -10.91 -14.87 -4.78
CA ARG A 81 -9.91 -15.94 -4.63
C ARG A 81 -8.50 -15.39 -4.43
N LYS A 82 -8.31 -14.08 -4.47
CA LYS A 82 -7.02 -13.41 -4.38
C LYS A 82 -6.97 -12.43 -3.21
N ASN A 83 -5.77 -12.25 -2.69
CA ASN A 83 -5.44 -11.22 -1.71
C ASN A 83 -4.49 -10.21 -2.34
N VAL A 84 -4.65 -8.94 -1.97
CA VAL A 84 -3.65 -7.90 -2.23
C VAL A 84 -2.77 -7.79 -1.00
N TRP A 85 -1.46 -7.87 -1.21
CA TRP A 85 -0.43 -7.68 -0.21
C TRP A 85 0.24 -6.34 -0.48
N TRP A 86 -0.02 -5.34 0.36
CA TRP A 86 0.60 -4.03 0.31
C TRP A 86 1.80 -3.98 1.24
N PHE A 87 2.87 -3.35 0.77
CA PHE A 87 4.08 -3.13 1.54
C PHE A 87 4.26 -1.64 1.70
N VAL A 88 4.27 -1.15 2.94
CA VAL A 88 4.27 0.28 3.23
C VAL A 88 5.36 0.60 4.23
N ARG A 89 6.29 1.49 3.85
CA ARG A 89 7.34 1.97 4.76
C ARG A 89 7.28 3.49 4.85
N ALA A 90 6.80 3.99 5.97
CA ALA A 90 6.76 5.43 6.20
C ALA A 90 8.14 5.98 6.60
N ASN A 91 8.46 7.19 6.18
CA ASN A 91 9.60 7.93 6.72
C ASN A 91 9.29 8.43 8.15
N LYS A 92 10.30 8.94 8.88
CA LYS A 92 10.15 9.38 10.29
C LYS A 92 9.02 10.42 10.50
N ALA A 93 8.71 11.23 9.48
CA ALA A 93 7.70 12.28 9.55
C ALA A 93 6.32 11.84 9.02
N ASN A 94 6.18 10.60 8.52
CA ASN A 94 5.01 10.15 7.74
C ASN A 94 4.60 11.15 6.63
N SER A 95 5.57 11.88 6.06
CA SER A 95 5.32 12.80 4.94
C SER A 95 5.50 12.10 3.59
N GLN A 96 6.21 10.98 3.59
CA GLN A 96 6.39 10.09 2.45
C GLN A 96 6.31 8.64 2.90
N ILE A 97 5.79 7.80 2.01
CA ILE A 97 5.82 6.34 2.15
C ILE A 97 6.51 5.72 0.95
N HIS A 98 7.29 4.68 1.18
CA HIS A 98 7.66 3.75 0.12
C HIS A 98 6.56 2.70 0.07
N ILE A 99 5.99 2.51 -1.11
CA ILE A 99 4.83 1.66 -1.30
C ILE A 99 5.03 0.72 -2.48
N GLY A 100 4.42 -0.44 -2.39
CA GLY A 100 4.25 -1.36 -3.50
C GLY A 100 3.26 -2.45 -3.11
N TYR A 101 2.93 -3.32 -4.06
CA TYR A 101 1.97 -4.39 -3.82
C TYR A 101 2.24 -5.61 -4.69
N THR A 102 1.70 -6.74 -4.25
CA THR A 102 1.53 -7.94 -5.09
C THR A 102 0.13 -8.52 -4.88
N ILE A 103 -0.37 -9.23 -5.89
CA ILE A 103 -1.68 -9.89 -5.83
C ILE A 103 -1.45 -11.39 -6.01
N LEU A 104 -1.85 -12.17 -5.01
CA LEU A 104 -1.61 -13.61 -4.95
C LEU A 104 -2.93 -14.36 -4.71
N ASN A 105 -2.98 -15.64 -5.05
CA ASN A 105 -4.12 -16.47 -4.69
C ASN A 105 -4.15 -16.69 -3.16
N LYS A 106 -5.35 -16.86 -2.60
CA LYS A 106 -5.52 -17.20 -1.18
C LYS A 106 -4.73 -18.47 -0.84
N GLY A 107 -4.05 -18.45 0.31
CA GLY A 107 -3.13 -19.50 0.75
C GLY A 107 -1.69 -19.34 0.27
N GLN A 108 -1.40 -18.38 -0.63
CA GLN A 108 -0.04 -18.03 -1.02
C GLN A 108 0.47 -16.82 -0.23
N THR A 109 1.76 -16.82 0.08
CA THR A 109 2.47 -15.70 0.70
C THR A 109 3.55 -15.16 -0.23
N PRO A 110 3.86 -13.85 -0.19
CA PRO A 110 4.98 -13.28 -0.94
C PRO A 110 6.31 -13.94 -0.55
N LYS A 111 7.18 -14.16 -1.54
CA LYS A 111 8.55 -14.67 -1.36
C LYS A 111 9.53 -13.49 -1.27
N GLY A 112 9.87 -13.04 -0.06
CA GLY A 112 10.84 -11.96 0.15
C GLY A 112 10.46 -11.03 1.30
N LEU A 113 11.27 -9.99 1.53
CA LEU A 113 11.01 -8.95 2.53
C LEU A 113 10.23 -7.78 1.92
N PRO A 114 9.53 -6.94 2.72
CA PRO A 114 8.81 -5.77 2.22
C PRO A 114 9.64 -4.84 1.33
N LYS A 115 10.94 -4.72 1.60
CA LYS A 115 11.87 -3.91 0.80
C LYS A 115 11.98 -4.36 -0.66
N ASP A 116 11.71 -5.64 -0.93
CA ASP A 116 11.82 -6.25 -2.25
C ASP A 116 10.56 -5.97 -3.10
N TYR A 117 9.51 -5.44 -2.47
CA TYR A 117 8.23 -5.17 -3.10
C TYR A 117 7.86 -3.69 -3.19
N VAL A 118 8.56 -2.81 -2.46
CA VAL A 118 8.35 -1.36 -2.57
C VAL A 118 9.09 -0.83 -3.79
N ASN A 119 8.36 -0.21 -4.71
CA ASN A 119 8.89 0.29 -5.98
C ASN A 119 8.59 1.77 -6.21
N SER A 120 7.67 2.36 -5.44
CA SER A 120 7.26 3.75 -5.61
C SER A 120 7.40 4.54 -4.31
N ILE A 121 7.75 5.82 -4.41
CA ILE A 121 7.78 6.75 -3.28
C ILE A 121 6.56 7.67 -3.41
N ALA A 122 5.61 7.52 -2.49
CA ALA A 122 4.40 8.32 -2.44
C ALA A 122 4.57 9.48 -1.44
N LYS A 123 4.14 10.68 -1.83
CA LYS A 123 4.10 11.86 -0.96
C LYS A 123 2.70 12.01 -0.38
N LYS A 124 2.60 12.45 0.87
CA LYS A 124 1.31 12.74 1.50
C LYS A 124 0.67 13.95 0.82
N ILE A 125 -0.61 13.85 0.51
CA ILE A 125 -1.40 14.94 -0.08
C ILE A 125 -2.65 15.22 0.77
N SER A 126 -3.30 16.35 0.50
CA SER A 126 -4.58 16.67 1.15
C SER A 126 -5.73 15.90 0.48
N LYS A 127 -6.82 15.72 1.22
CA LYS A 127 -8.07 15.18 0.67
C LYS A 127 -8.59 16.02 -0.49
N GLY A 128 -8.45 17.34 -0.40
CA GLY A 128 -8.90 18.28 -1.44
C GLY A 128 -8.19 18.04 -2.77
N LEU A 129 -6.85 17.89 -2.75
CA LEU A 129 -6.08 17.59 -3.94
C LEU A 129 -6.46 16.22 -4.52
N PHE A 130 -6.55 15.20 -3.67
CA PHE A 130 -7.00 13.87 -4.10
C PHE A 130 -8.37 13.92 -4.81
N LEU A 131 -9.34 14.67 -4.27
CA LEU A 131 -10.67 14.77 -4.87
C LEU A 131 -10.71 15.62 -6.14
N GLN A 132 -9.80 16.58 -6.32
CA GLN A 132 -9.72 17.41 -7.52
C GLN A 132 -9.24 16.60 -8.72
N ASP A 133 -8.24 15.73 -8.52
CA ASP A 133 -7.62 14.99 -9.61
C ASP A 133 -8.30 13.64 -9.91
N TYR A 134 -9.21 13.21 -9.03
CA TYR A 134 -9.88 11.90 -9.09
C TYR A 134 -11.41 11.97 -9.34
N LYS A 135 -12.03 13.16 -9.33
CA LYS A 135 -13.47 13.31 -9.64
C LYS A 135 -13.74 13.71 -11.08
#